data_AF-A0A7T6ZC15-F1
#
_entry.id   AF-A0A7T6ZC15-F1
#
_cell.length_a   1.000
_cell.length_b   1.000
_cell.length_c   1.000
_cell.angle_alpha   90.00
_cell.angle_beta   90.00
_cell.angle_gamma   90.00
#
_symmetry.space_group_name_H-M   'P 1'
#
loop_
_entity.id
_entity.type
_entity.pdbx_description
1 polymer ?
#
loop_
_entity_poly.entity_id
_entity_poly.type
_entity_poly.pdbx_seq_one_letter_code
_entity_poly.pdbx_strand_id
1 'polypeptide(L)'
;MQRITDVYPAIADRVWIVENSGVYSSLLDSVPNAPLICTHGQFKLAALQLMDMLVDSNVTLVYAGDIDPEGVAMADRLLARYPYGAKLWRMDVSSYHQSLSDNHMEAERLAKLLNVTNEALLPVVREMKEEGKAGYQEGLLSLLAEDLHQGLVGK
;
A
#
# COMPACT_ATOMS: atom_id res chain seq x y z
N MET A 1 21.92 -14.73 21.73
CA MET A 1 21.03 -14.58 20.56
C MET A 1 21.28 -13.18 20.01
N GLN A 2 21.76 -13.04 18.77
CA GLN A 2 21.98 -11.71 18.18
C GLN A 2 20.62 -11.06 17.89
N ARG A 3 20.45 -9.80 18.31
CA ARG A 3 19.26 -9.00 18.05
C ARG A 3 19.49 -8.23 16.76
N ILE A 4 18.52 -8.28 15.85
CA ILE A 4 18.51 -7.39 14.68
C ILE A 4 18.22 -5.98 15.20
N THR A 5 19.12 -5.04 14.90
CA THR A 5 19.01 -3.64 15.35
C THR A 5 18.65 -2.70 14.21
N ASP A 6 19.03 -3.06 12.97
CA ASP A 6 18.91 -2.19 11.81
C ASP A 6 18.51 -3.02 10.58
N VAL A 7 17.65 -2.45 9.74
CA VAL A 7 17.24 -3.06 8.47
C VAL A 7 17.19 -1.98 7.39
N TYR A 8 17.77 -2.28 6.23
CA TYR A 8 17.80 -1.39 5.08
C TYR A 8 17.65 -2.21 3.79
N PRO A 9 17.01 -1.66 2.74
CA PRO A 9 16.97 -2.31 1.44
C PRO A 9 18.38 -2.30 0.82
N ALA A 10 18.73 -3.35 0.07
CA ALA A 10 20.02 -3.43 -0.61
C ALA A 10 20.17 -2.38 -1.72
N ILE A 11 19.05 -1.95 -2.30
CA ILE A 11 18.96 -0.94 -3.35
C ILE A 11 17.85 0.06 -3.00
N ALA A 12 18.03 1.31 -3.41
CA ALA A 12 17.14 2.46 -3.13
C ALA A 12 17.10 2.94 -1.66
N ASP A 13 16.35 4.02 -1.45
CA ASP A 13 16.08 4.70 -0.16
C ASP A 13 14.66 4.43 0.37
N ARG A 14 13.98 3.46 -0.25
CA ARG A 14 12.57 3.15 0.00
C ARG A 14 12.30 1.66 -0.13
N VAL A 15 11.22 1.25 0.50
CA VAL A 15 10.64 -0.08 0.38
C VAL A 15 9.20 0.06 -0.04
N TRP A 16 8.81 -0.74 -1.04
CA TRP A 16 7.46 -0.81 -1.55
C TRP A 16 6.70 -1.89 -0.78
N ILE A 17 5.43 -1.65 -0.51
CA ILE A 17 4.61 -2.53 0.30
C ILE A 17 3.30 -2.77 -0.43
N VAL A 18 2.95 -4.04 -0.61
CA VAL A 18 1.66 -4.47 -1.13
C VAL A 18 0.95 -5.35 -0.12
N GLU A 19 -0.38 -5.31 -0.14
CA GLU A 19 -1.20 -6.15 0.72
C GLU A 19 -1.36 -7.58 0.16
N ASN A 20 -1.57 -7.68 -1.15
CA ASN A 20 -1.97 -8.91 -1.83
C ASN A 20 -0.77 -9.77 -2.24
N SER A 21 -0.77 -11.05 -1.89
CA SER A 21 0.33 -11.98 -2.22
C SER A 21 0.43 -12.35 -3.70
N GLY A 22 -0.69 -12.36 -4.42
CA GLY A 22 -0.70 -12.55 -5.87
C GLY A 22 -0.02 -11.37 -6.57
N VAL A 23 -0.40 -10.15 -6.18
CA VAL A 23 0.23 -8.91 -6.67
C VAL A 23 1.72 -8.89 -6.35
N TYR A 24 2.10 -9.23 -5.11
CA TYR A 24 3.51 -9.36 -4.74
C TYR A 24 4.30 -10.30 -5.67
N SER A 25 3.76 -11.49 -5.94
CA SER A 25 4.41 -12.46 -6.83
C SER A 25 4.58 -11.90 -8.24
N SER A 26 3.51 -11.35 -8.83
CA SER A 26 3.54 -10.80 -10.19
C SER A 26 4.50 -9.61 -10.33
N LEU A 27 4.63 -8.78 -9.28
CA LEU A 27 5.59 -7.69 -9.26
C LEU A 27 7.03 -8.19 -9.20
N LEU A 28 7.31 -9.26 -8.45
CA LEU A 28 8.66 -9.86 -8.43
C LEU A 28 9.01 -10.61 -9.73
N ASP A 29 8.04 -11.21 -10.41
CA ASP A 29 8.27 -11.78 -11.73
C ASP A 29 8.70 -10.70 -12.75
N SER A 30 8.17 -9.48 -12.58
CA SER A 30 8.48 -8.34 -13.45
C SER A 30 9.74 -7.57 -12.99
N VAL A 31 9.95 -7.42 -11.68
CA VAL A 31 11.03 -6.63 -11.07
C VAL A 31 11.68 -7.44 -9.93
N PRO A 32 12.53 -8.44 -10.23
CA PRO A 32 13.00 -9.41 -9.24
C PRO A 32 13.80 -8.82 -8.07
N ASN A 33 14.44 -7.67 -8.29
CA ASN A 33 15.29 -7.03 -7.28
C ASN A 33 14.59 -5.90 -6.51
N ALA A 34 13.28 -5.70 -6.73
CA ALA A 34 12.54 -4.64 -6.03
C ALA A 34 12.61 -4.84 -4.50
N PRO A 35 12.90 -3.79 -3.72
CA PRO A 35 12.76 -3.85 -2.27
C PRO A 35 11.27 -3.81 -1.93
N LEU A 36 10.64 -4.99 -1.98
CA LEU A 36 9.19 -5.17 -1.88
C LEU A 36 8.85 -6.01 -0.64
N ILE A 37 7.81 -5.61 0.09
CA ILE A 37 7.23 -6.34 1.23
C ILE A 37 5.79 -6.69 0.91
N CYS A 38 5.37 -7.90 1.25
CA CYS A 38 3.96 -8.29 1.29
C CYS A 38 3.48 -8.43 2.73
N THR A 39 2.36 -7.80 3.07
CA THR A 39 1.76 -7.93 4.41
C THR A 39 0.76 -9.07 4.52
N HIS A 40 0.21 -9.53 3.39
CA HIS A 40 -0.83 -10.56 3.32
C HIS A 40 -2.02 -10.21 4.22
N GLY A 41 -2.68 -9.09 3.89
CA GLY A 41 -3.71 -8.47 4.72
C GLY A 41 -3.14 -7.62 5.85
N GLN A 42 -3.87 -7.55 6.97
CA GLN A 42 -3.61 -6.71 8.13
C GLN A 42 -2.17 -6.81 8.66
N PHE A 43 -1.61 -5.69 9.13
CA PHE A 43 -0.26 -5.63 9.67
C PHE A 43 -0.10 -6.52 10.92
N LYS A 44 0.73 -7.56 10.81
CA LYS A 44 1.15 -8.40 11.94
C LYS A 44 2.29 -7.74 12.69
N LEU A 45 2.53 -8.15 13.94
CA LEU A 45 3.60 -7.61 14.79
C LEU A 45 4.98 -7.64 14.10
N ALA A 46 5.31 -8.73 13.40
CA ALA A 46 6.57 -8.84 12.68
C ALA A 46 6.70 -7.79 11.55
N ALA A 47 5.63 -7.53 10.80
CA ALA A 47 5.62 -6.51 9.76
C ALA A 47 5.74 -5.10 10.36
N LEU A 48 5.06 -4.84 11.48
CA LEU A 48 5.17 -3.57 12.20
C LEU A 48 6.60 -3.34 12.70
N GLN A 49 7.22 -4.33 13.33
CA GLN A 49 8.60 -4.23 13.81
C GLN A 49 9.60 -4.01 12.67
N LEU A 50 9.40 -4.69 11.53
CA LEU A 50 10.23 -4.47 10.34
C LEU A 50 10.08 -3.03 9.81
N MET A 51 8.85 -2.54 9.70
CA MET A 51 8.57 -1.18 9.26
C MET A 51 9.13 -0.12 10.23
N ASP A 52 9.08 -0.37 11.55
CA ASP A 52 9.70 0.49 12.55
C ASP A 52 11.21 0.60 12.29
N MET A 53 11.91 -0.53 12.16
CA MET A 53 13.36 -0.54 11.90
C MET A 53 13.74 0.13 10.57
N LEU A 54 12.92 -0.02 9.53
CA LEU A 54 13.12 0.65 8.25
C LEU A 54 12.98 2.17 8.37
N VAL A 55 11.93 2.65 9.03
CA VAL A 55 11.71 4.09 9.24
C VAL A 55 12.79 4.70 10.12
N ASP A 56 13.20 4.01 11.19
CA ASP A 56 14.32 4.43 12.06
C ASP A 56 15.64 4.52 11.27
N SER A 57 15.77 3.71 10.21
CA SER A 57 16.90 3.73 9.27
C SER A 57 16.74 4.75 8.13
N ASN A 58 15.78 5.69 8.24
CA ASN A 58 15.44 6.70 7.23
C ASN A 58 14.97 6.13 5.88
N VAL A 59 14.40 4.92 5.87
CA VAL A 59 13.81 4.33 4.66
C VAL A 59 12.35 4.76 4.53
N THR A 60 11.97 5.23 3.34
CA THR A 60 10.56 5.57 3.06
C THR A 60 9.74 4.31 2.77
N LEU A 61 8.59 4.16 3.42
CA LEU A 61 7.61 3.11 3.14
C LEU A 61 6.62 3.61 2.06
N VAL A 62 6.44 2.84 0.99
CA VAL A 62 5.55 3.21 -0.12
C VAL A 62 4.48 2.12 -0.27
N TYR A 63 3.25 2.40 0.16
CA TYR A 63 2.21 1.39 0.36
C TYR A 63 1.08 1.47 -0.65
N ALA A 64 0.75 0.32 -1.24
CA ALA A 64 -0.49 0.08 -1.96
C ALA A 64 -1.32 -0.97 -1.23
N GLY A 65 -2.63 -0.72 -1.12
CA GLY A 65 -3.67 -1.67 -0.69
C GLY A 65 -4.74 -1.84 -1.77
N ASP A 66 -5.69 -2.74 -1.58
CA ASP A 66 -6.94 -2.66 -2.35
C ASP A 66 -7.64 -1.33 -2.04
N ILE A 67 -8.34 -0.77 -3.03
CA ILE A 67 -9.14 0.44 -2.85
C ILE A 67 -10.56 0.00 -2.43
N ASP A 68 -10.60 -0.54 -1.23
CA ASP A 68 -11.79 -0.96 -0.51
C ASP A 68 -11.72 -0.47 0.96
N PRO A 69 -12.79 -0.60 1.76
CA PRO A 69 -12.79 -0.07 3.13
C PRO A 69 -11.71 -0.67 4.03
N GLU A 70 -11.31 -1.92 3.82
CA GLU A 70 -10.25 -2.57 4.59
C GLU A 70 -8.86 -2.06 4.21
N GLY A 71 -8.57 -1.98 2.91
CA GLY A 71 -7.29 -1.49 2.39
C GLY A 71 -7.08 0.00 2.65
N VAL A 72 -8.13 0.82 2.52
CA VAL A 72 -8.06 2.26 2.89
C VAL A 72 -7.86 2.42 4.40
N ALA A 73 -8.50 1.62 5.24
CA ALA A 73 -8.26 1.66 6.69
C ALA A 73 -6.85 1.17 7.08
N MET A 74 -6.26 0.26 6.31
CA MET A 74 -4.85 -0.10 6.46
C MET A 74 -3.92 1.07 6.09
N ALA A 75 -4.17 1.73 4.96
CA ALA A 75 -3.43 2.91 4.54
C ALA A 75 -3.50 4.04 5.58
N ASP A 76 -4.70 4.33 6.10
CA ASP A 76 -4.93 5.37 7.12
C ASP A 76 -4.11 5.10 8.39
N ARG A 77 -4.13 3.87 8.90
CA ARG A 77 -3.33 3.46 10.07
C ARG A 77 -1.83 3.51 9.82
N LEU A 78 -1.39 3.16 8.60
CA LEU A 78 0.03 3.26 8.24
C LEU A 78 0.51 4.70 8.27
N LEU A 79 -0.24 5.62 7.65
CA LEU A 79 0.08 7.05 7.63
C LEU A 79 0.01 7.67 9.03
N ALA A 80 -0.96 7.27 9.85
CA ALA A 80 -1.05 7.72 11.24
C ALA A 80 0.14 7.26 12.08
N ARG A 81 0.65 6.04 11.84
CA ARG A 81 1.84 5.51 12.52
C ARG A 81 3.13 6.16 12.05
N TYR A 82 3.26 6.44 10.75
CA TYR A 82 4.49 6.96 10.13
C TYR A 82 4.23 8.23 9.31
N PRO A 83 3.87 9.37 9.95
CA PRO A 83 3.42 10.58 9.25
C PRO A 83 4.45 11.17 8.27
N TYR A 84 5.74 10.94 8.52
CA TYR A 84 6.84 11.37 7.64
C TYR A 84 7.59 10.22 6.97
N GLY A 85 7.28 8.97 7.37
CA GLY A 85 7.98 7.77 6.93
C GLY A 85 7.20 6.93 5.93
N ALA A 86 5.92 7.23 5.68
CA ALA A 86 5.06 6.48 4.76
C ALA A 86 4.42 7.38 3.69
N LYS A 87 4.22 6.80 2.51
CA LYS A 87 3.52 7.42 1.38
C LYS A 87 2.55 6.41 0.75
N LEU A 88 1.47 6.93 0.20
CA LEU A 88 0.52 6.16 -0.60
C LEU A 88 1.08 5.88 -1.99
N TRP A 89 0.75 4.70 -2.51
CA TRP A 89 1.11 4.25 -3.85
C TRP A 89 -0.14 3.82 -4.59
N ARG A 90 -0.51 4.60 -5.62
CA ARG A 90 -1.69 4.35 -6.47
C ARG A 90 -2.98 4.11 -5.66
N MET A 91 -3.14 4.83 -4.55
CA MET A 91 -4.37 4.86 -3.74
C MET A 91 -5.09 6.22 -3.87
N ASP A 92 -5.05 6.77 -5.08
CA ASP A 92 -5.73 8.01 -5.45
C ASP A 92 -6.98 7.73 -6.30
N VAL A 93 -7.76 8.77 -6.58
CA VAL A 93 -9.01 8.69 -7.37
C VAL A 93 -8.78 8.14 -8.78
N SER A 94 -7.69 8.53 -9.45
CA SER A 94 -7.41 8.05 -10.81
C SER A 94 -7.10 6.56 -10.81
N SER A 95 -6.36 6.11 -9.81
CA SER A 95 -6.05 4.68 -9.61
C SER A 95 -7.32 3.90 -9.23
N TYR A 96 -8.20 4.48 -8.40
CA TYR A 96 -9.50 3.89 -8.08
C TYR A 96 -10.31 3.57 -9.34
N HIS A 97 -10.54 4.56 -10.20
CA HIS A 97 -11.32 4.34 -11.43
C HIS A 97 -10.69 3.32 -12.38
N GLN A 98 -9.36 3.24 -12.44
CA GLN A 98 -8.66 2.24 -13.26
C GLN A 98 -8.76 0.82 -12.70
N SER A 99 -8.92 0.71 -11.38
CA SER A 99 -8.99 -0.57 -10.65
C SER A 99 -10.42 -1.05 -10.37
N LEU A 100 -11.43 -0.27 -10.76
CA LEU A 100 -12.84 -0.54 -10.45
C LEU A 100 -13.24 -1.96 -10.84
N SER A 101 -13.81 -2.68 -9.88
CA SER A 101 -14.39 -4.00 -10.10
C SER A 101 -15.91 -3.91 -10.27
N ASP A 102 -16.51 -5.00 -10.75
CA ASP A 102 -17.97 -5.15 -10.76
C ASP A 102 -18.56 -5.51 -9.37
N ASN A 103 -17.69 -5.67 -8.36
CA ASN A 103 -18.10 -6.07 -7.02
C ASN A 103 -18.63 -4.87 -6.23
N HIS A 104 -19.94 -4.88 -6.02
CA HIS A 104 -20.63 -3.90 -5.20
C HIS A 104 -20.41 -4.19 -3.71
N MET A 105 -20.31 -3.13 -2.92
CA MET A 105 -20.09 -3.21 -1.49
C MET A 105 -21.38 -2.89 -0.73
N GLU A 106 -21.70 -3.74 0.23
CA GLU A 106 -22.83 -3.51 1.13
C GLU A 106 -22.65 -2.23 1.94
N ALA A 107 -23.77 -1.57 2.28
CA ALA A 107 -23.77 -0.31 3.03
C ALA A 107 -23.01 -0.40 4.37
N GLU A 108 -23.11 -1.54 5.06
CA GLU A 108 -22.36 -1.80 6.31
C GLU A 108 -20.85 -1.79 6.08
N ARG A 109 -20.39 -2.34 4.96
CA ARG A 109 -18.97 -2.36 4.60
C ARG A 109 -18.48 -0.96 4.26
N LEU A 110 -19.27 -0.19 3.52
CA LEU A 110 -18.98 1.23 3.21
C LEU A 110 -18.95 2.12 4.45
N ALA A 111 -19.75 1.83 5.47
CA ALA A 111 -19.78 2.60 6.71
C ALA A 111 -18.42 2.63 7.44
N LYS A 112 -17.56 1.62 7.23
CA LYS A 112 -16.19 1.59 7.78
C LYS A 112 -15.34 2.78 7.31
N LEU A 113 -15.63 3.33 6.12
CA LEU A 113 -14.95 4.51 5.58
C LEU A 113 -15.17 5.79 6.39
N LEU A 114 -16.16 5.81 7.30
CA LEU A 114 -16.39 6.96 8.20
C LEU A 114 -15.26 7.14 9.22
N ASN A 115 -14.47 6.09 9.47
CA ASN A 115 -13.35 6.14 10.41
C ASN A 115 -12.04 6.58 9.77
N VAL A 116 -12.00 6.78 8.44
CA VAL A 116 -10.81 7.25 7.74
C VAL A 116 -10.67 8.75 7.97
N THR A 117 -9.51 9.17 8.46
CA THR A 117 -9.30 10.57 8.89
C THR A 117 -8.18 11.25 8.13
N ASN A 118 -7.30 10.49 7.48
CA ASN A 118 -6.19 11.06 6.73
C ASN A 118 -6.69 11.81 5.49
N GLU A 119 -6.32 13.11 5.40
CA GLU A 119 -6.76 14.00 4.32
C GLU A 119 -6.39 13.50 2.92
N ALA A 120 -5.26 12.78 2.78
CA ALA A 120 -4.83 12.24 1.49
C ALA A 120 -5.76 11.14 0.95
N LEU A 121 -6.49 10.44 1.83
CA LEU A 121 -7.43 9.38 1.47
C LEU A 121 -8.87 9.88 1.30
N LEU A 122 -9.21 11.07 1.83
CA LEU A 122 -10.58 11.59 1.76
C LEU A 122 -11.13 11.72 0.32
N PRO A 123 -10.34 12.11 -0.71
CA PRO A 123 -10.82 12.11 -2.08
C PRO A 123 -11.28 10.73 -2.56
N VAL A 124 -10.45 9.70 -2.40
CA VAL A 124 -10.81 8.34 -2.84
C VAL A 124 -11.95 7.75 -2.00
N VAL A 125 -12.02 8.07 -0.72
CA VAL A 125 -13.15 7.69 0.16
C VAL A 125 -14.49 8.24 -0.35
N ARG A 126 -14.51 9.47 -0.90
CA ARG A 126 -15.74 10.06 -1.46
C ARG A 126 -16.17 9.30 -2.70
N GLU A 127 -15.26 9.09 -3.64
CA GLU A 127 -15.54 8.34 -4.88
C GLU A 127 -16.04 6.93 -4.58
N MET A 128 -15.44 6.24 -3.61
CA MET A 128 -15.89 4.90 -3.20
C MET A 128 -17.32 4.89 -2.63
N LYS A 129 -17.74 5.96 -1.96
CA LYS A 129 -19.11 6.08 -1.44
C LYS A 129 -20.11 6.39 -2.56
N GLU A 130 -19.68 7.08 -3.60
CA GLU A 130 -20.52 7.42 -4.75
C GLU A 130 -20.70 6.21 -5.68
N GLU A 131 -19.61 5.53 -6.02
CA GLU A 131 -19.62 4.35 -6.90
C GLU A 131 -20.14 3.08 -6.19
N GLY A 132 -19.86 2.94 -4.89
CA GLY A 132 -20.28 1.79 -4.09
C GLY A 132 -19.56 0.48 -4.47
N LYS A 133 -18.42 0.55 -5.17
CA LYS A 133 -17.68 -0.60 -5.70
C LYS A 133 -16.25 -0.66 -5.18
N ALA A 134 -15.70 -1.86 -5.04
CA ALA A 134 -14.29 -2.05 -4.67
C ALA A 134 -13.37 -1.84 -5.89
N GLY A 135 -12.16 -1.32 -5.65
CA GLY A 135 -11.06 -1.32 -6.62
C GLY A 135 -9.98 -2.31 -6.22
N TYR A 136 -9.56 -3.21 -7.12
CA TYR A 136 -8.59 -4.26 -6.82
C TYR A 136 -7.19 -3.97 -7.34
N GLN A 137 -6.17 -4.29 -6.56
CA GLN A 137 -4.77 -4.06 -6.93
C GLN A 137 -4.38 -4.73 -8.24
N GLU A 138 -4.98 -5.89 -8.55
CA GLU A 138 -4.74 -6.63 -9.80
C GLU A 138 -4.98 -5.75 -11.04
N GLY A 139 -5.98 -4.86 -10.98
CA GLY A 139 -6.29 -3.91 -12.06
C GLY A 139 -5.20 -2.85 -12.28
N LEU A 140 -4.29 -2.68 -11.32
CA LEU A 140 -3.19 -1.71 -11.37
C LEU A 140 -1.83 -2.35 -11.62
N LEU A 141 -1.76 -3.68 -11.79
CA LEU A 141 -0.49 -4.42 -11.86
C LEU A 141 0.54 -3.83 -12.83
N SER A 142 0.12 -3.47 -14.04
CA SER A 142 1.02 -2.88 -15.04
C SER A 142 1.60 -1.55 -14.59
N LEU A 143 0.79 -0.69 -13.96
CA LEU A 143 1.21 0.62 -13.45
C LEU A 143 2.13 0.47 -12.23
N LEU A 144 1.80 -0.46 -11.33
CA LEU A 144 2.64 -0.79 -10.18
C LEU A 144 4.01 -1.32 -10.64
N ALA A 145 4.05 -2.22 -11.62
CA ALA A 145 5.31 -2.70 -12.17
C ALA A 145 6.13 -1.57 -12.82
N GLU A 146 5.49 -0.66 -13.56
CA GLU A 146 6.16 0.50 -14.16
C GLU A 146 6.76 1.45 -13.10
N ASP A 147 5.99 1.79 -12.07
CA ASP A 147 6.46 2.62 -10.95
C ASP A 147 7.68 2.01 -10.25
N LEU A 148 7.66 0.68 -10.05
CA LEU A 148 8.78 -0.06 -9.48
C LEU A 148 10.03 0.03 -10.36
N HIS A 149 9.91 -0.17 -11.67
CA HIS A 149 11.03 -0.03 -12.60
C HIS A 149 11.63 1.38 -12.54
N GLN A 150 10.78 2.41 -12.62
CA GLN A 150 11.24 3.81 -12.58
C GLN A 150 11.89 4.16 -11.24
N GLY A 151 11.30 3.69 -10.14
CA GLY A 151 11.81 3.90 -8.78
C GLY A 151 13.16 3.25 -8.50
N LEU A 152 13.56 2.25 -9.30
CA LEU A 152 14.89 1.63 -9.21
C LEU A 152 15.94 2.30 -10.10
N VAL A 153 15.53 2.93 -11.21
CA VAL A 153 16.43 3.56 -12.19
C VAL A 153 16.84 4.98 -11.78
N GLY A 154 16.05 5.66 -10.93
CA GLY A 154 16.28 7.04 -10.51
C GLY A 154 17.39 7.27 -9.46
N LYS A 155 18.58 6.69 -9.66
CA LYS A 155 19.81 7.03 -8.90
C LYS A 155 20.75 7.90 -9.72
#